data_AF-A0A9D5KZ90-F1
#
_entry.id   AF-A0A9D5KZ90-F1
#
_cell.length_a   1.000
_cell.length_b   1.000
_cell.length_c   1.000
_cell.angle_alpha   90.00
_cell.angle_beta   90.00
_cell.angle_gamma   90.00
#
_symmetry.space_group_name_H-M   'P 1'
#
loop_
_entity.id
_entity.type
_entity.pdbx_description
1 polymer ?
#
loop_
_entity_poly.entity_id
_entity_poly.type
_entity_poly.pdbx_seq_one_letter_code
_entity_poly.pdbx_strand_id
1 'polypeptide(L)'
;MKHSIKFLTGILTAILCSFCLHAESFSTVLTFNQNDFTFEKNSSNELSVTYNGMDYSYMTTATSPALPVIRFSIPIPAESTYQSCSLQVVRKKALYQNTSIAVAPEAVPASGDNISSSSYNRNYNGSVSPASTLSYVATSTSKYGNVVHISFCPFEYNSTSKVLYIASDISLVVNYTTGTS
;
A
#
# COMPACT_ATOMS: atom_id res chain seq x y z
N MET A 1 78.34 -24.33 15.68
CA MET A 1 77.31 -25.38 15.85
C MET A 1 75.93 -24.74 15.85
N LYS A 2 75.08 -25.22 14.94
CA LYS A 2 73.60 -25.17 14.87
C LYS A 2 72.88 -23.81 14.69
N HIS A 3 72.20 -23.78 13.54
CA HIS A 3 71.22 -22.84 13.00
C HIS A 3 69.98 -22.62 13.88
N SER A 4 69.32 -21.47 13.65
CA SER A 4 67.85 -21.40 13.58
C SER A 4 67.42 -20.08 12.92
N ILE A 5 67.10 -20.17 11.63
CA ILE A 5 66.27 -19.19 10.90
C ILE A 5 64.82 -19.41 11.32
N LYS A 6 64.08 -18.34 11.62
CA LYS A 6 62.61 -18.34 11.58
C LYS A 6 62.13 -17.20 10.69
N PHE A 7 61.74 -17.57 9.47
CA PHE A 7 60.78 -16.83 8.65
C PHE A 7 59.43 -16.85 9.37
N LEU A 8 58.77 -15.71 9.49
CA LEU A 8 57.32 -15.67 9.71
C LEU A 8 56.73 -14.50 8.90
N THR A 9 56.38 -14.85 7.66
CA THR A 9 55.13 -14.52 6.95
C THR A 9 54.53 -13.12 7.08
N GLY A 10 54.37 -12.49 5.91
CA GLY A 10 53.87 -11.16 5.70
C GLY A 10 52.47 -10.90 6.24
N ILE A 11 52.28 -9.67 6.67
CA ILE A 11 50.97 -9.09 6.94
C ILE A 11 50.45 -8.59 5.59
N LEU A 12 49.71 -9.44 4.88
CA LEU A 12 48.82 -9.02 3.80
C LEU A 12 47.59 -8.43 4.50
N THR A 13 47.57 -7.12 4.70
CA THR A 13 46.40 -6.41 5.23
C THR A 13 45.32 -6.47 4.14
N ALA A 14 44.43 -7.45 4.24
CA ALA A 14 43.21 -7.48 3.45
C ALA A 14 42.38 -6.25 3.85
N ILE A 15 42.35 -5.24 2.98
CA ILE A 15 41.37 -4.16 3.04
C ILE A 15 40.02 -4.83 2.75
N LEU A 16 39.35 -5.29 3.79
CA LEU A 16 37.92 -5.53 3.75
C LEU A 16 37.28 -4.16 3.52
N CYS A 17 37.07 -3.80 2.25
CA CYS A 17 36.00 -2.87 1.90
C CYS A 17 34.71 -3.52 2.35
N SER A 18 34.32 -3.29 3.61
CA SER A 18 32.95 -3.52 4.03
C SER A 18 32.10 -2.56 3.22
N PHE A 19 31.42 -3.10 2.21
CA PHE A 19 30.28 -2.42 1.61
C PHE A 19 29.23 -2.27 2.71
N CYS A 20 29.30 -1.17 3.45
CA CYS A 20 28.28 -0.83 4.42
C CYS A 20 27.02 -0.43 3.65
N LEU A 21 26.09 -1.37 3.52
CA LEU A 21 24.71 -1.06 3.16
C LEU A 21 24.12 -0.23 4.31
N HIS A 22 23.87 1.05 4.05
CA HIS A 22 23.23 1.93 5.01
C HIS A 22 21.72 1.85 4.81
N ALA A 23 21.00 1.51 5.88
CA ALA A 23 19.55 1.55 5.89
C ALA A 23 19.08 2.99 6.09
N GLU A 24 18.20 3.43 5.21
CA GLU A 24 17.55 4.74 5.23
C GLU A 24 16.04 4.58 5.21
N SER A 25 15.34 5.64 5.60
CA SER A 25 13.88 5.65 5.64
C SER A 25 13.34 7.00 5.16
N PHE A 26 12.31 6.94 4.32
CA PHE A 26 11.45 8.05 3.99
C PHE A 26 10.19 7.96 4.86
N SER A 27 9.80 9.07 5.48
CA SER A 27 8.55 9.15 6.25
C SER A 27 7.71 10.32 5.78
N THR A 28 6.41 10.10 5.63
CA THR A 28 5.44 11.13 5.27
C THR A 28 4.10 10.87 5.97
N VAL A 29 3.30 11.93 6.11
CA VAL A 29 1.93 11.84 6.63
C VAL A 29 0.96 11.99 5.47
N LEU A 30 0.12 10.98 5.27
CA LEU A 30 -1.02 11.04 4.37
C LEU A 30 -2.24 11.48 5.19
N THR A 31 -2.92 12.52 4.71
CA THR A 31 -4.13 13.04 5.36
C THR A 31 -5.29 12.85 4.40
N PHE A 32 -6.36 12.20 4.87
CA PHE A 32 -7.62 12.11 4.15
C PHE A 32 -8.73 12.71 4.98
N ASN A 33 -9.61 13.44 4.32
CA ASN A 33 -10.80 14.00 4.90
C ASN A 33 -12.03 13.56 4.11
N GLN A 34 -13.21 13.81 4.67
CA GLN A 34 -14.46 13.37 4.05
C GLN A 34 -14.69 14.04 2.68
N ASN A 35 -14.22 15.26 2.46
CA ASN A 35 -14.42 15.99 1.20
C ASN A 35 -13.55 15.44 0.05
N ASP A 36 -12.55 14.61 0.35
CA ASP A 36 -11.78 13.90 -0.67
C ASP A 36 -12.59 12.77 -1.33
N PHE A 37 -13.81 12.51 -0.84
CA PHE A 37 -14.68 11.45 -1.32
C PHE A 37 -16.10 11.94 -1.58
N THR A 38 -16.75 11.28 -2.52
CA THR A 38 -18.18 11.42 -2.80
C THR A 38 -18.92 10.21 -2.22
N PHE A 39 -20.05 10.49 -1.56
CA PHE A 39 -20.87 9.51 -0.86
C PHE A 39 -22.31 9.58 -1.37
N GLU A 40 -22.75 8.54 -2.06
CA GLU A 40 -24.08 8.52 -2.70
C GLU A 40 -24.84 7.23 -2.38
N LYS A 41 -26.16 7.33 -2.27
CA LYS A 41 -27.03 6.17 -2.10
C LYS A 41 -27.50 5.67 -3.46
N ASN A 42 -27.32 4.37 -3.71
CA ASN A 42 -27.89 3.74 -4.90
C ASN A 42 -29.39 3.41 -4.71
N SER A 43 -30.03 2.87 -5.75
CA SER A 43 -31.45 2.49 -5.73
C SER A 43 -31.80 1.44 -4.66
N SER A 44 -30.82 0.70 -4.17
CA SER A 44 -30.94 -0.30 -3.11
C SER A 44 -30.63 0.27 -1.70
N ASN A 45 -30.48 1.60 -1.59
CA ASN A 45 -30.09 2.32 -0.37
C ASN A 45 -28.72 1.91 0.21
N GLU A 46 -27.85 1.37 -0.63
CA GLU A 46 -26.45 1.09 -0.30
C GLU A 46 -25.60 2.34 -0.56
N LEU A 47 -24.58 2.55 0.26
CA LEU A 47 -23.65 3.66 0.12
C LEU A 47 -22.55 3.31 -0.86
N SER A 48 -22.45 4.07 -1.95
CA SER A 48 -21.29 4.12 -2.83
C SER A 48 -20.28 5.13 -2.30
N VAL A 49 -19.00 4.75 -2.30
CA VAL A 49 -17.90 5.60 -1.83
C VAL A 49 -16.91 5.77 -2.96
N THR A 50 -16.78 6.98 -3.48
CA THR A 50 -15.93 7.30 -4.63
C THR A 50 -14.82 8.23 -4.20
N TYR A 51 -13.56 7.95 -4.57
CA TYR A 51 -12.47 8.90 -4.35
C TYR A 51 -12.50 9.98 -5.44
N ASN A 52 -12.37 11.25 -5.05
CA ASN A 52 -12.43 12.38 -5.97
C ASN A 52 -11.10 12.61 -6.72
N GLY A 53 -10.02 11.94 -6.32
CA GLY A 53 -8.72 12.00 -7.00
C GLY A 53 -8.60 11.05 -8.19
N MET A 54 -7.48 11.15 -8.90
CA MET A 54 -7.29 10.51 -10.21
C MET A 54 -6.84 9.05 -10.16
N ASP A 55 -6.10 8.62 -9.14
CA ASP A 55 -5.50 7.27 -9.10
C ASP A 55 -6.05 6.44 -7.94
N TYR A 56 -7.15 5.74 -8.22
CA TYR A 56 -7.73 4.75 -7.34
C TYR A 56 -8.32 3.59 -8.12
N SER A 57 -8.63 2.50 -7.42
CA SER A 57 -9.52 1.45 -7.91
C SER A 57 -10.35 0.90 -6.76
N TYR A 58 -11.21 -0.07 -7.04
CA TYR A 58 -11.82 -0.89 -6.00
C TYR A 58 -11.05 -2.19 -5.86
N MET A 59 -11.23 -2.88 -4.73
CA MET A 59 -10.78 -4.27 -4.60
C MET A 59 -11.50 -5.13 -5.64
N THR A 60 -10.78 -6.02 -6.31
CA THR A 60 -11.26 -6.77 -7.49
C THR A 60 -12.15 -7.96 -7.16
N THR A 61 -12.34 -8.28 -5.88
CA THR A 61 -13.24 -9.35 -5.47
C THR A 61 -14.67 -8.82 -5.49
N ALA A 62 -15.47 -9.28 -6.47
CA ALA A 62 -16.89 -8.91 -6.67
C ALA A 62 -17.82 -9.18 -5.46
N THR A 63 -17.28 -9.78 -4.40
CA THR A 63 -17.95 -10.06 -3.13
C THR A 63 -17.56 -9.13 -1.99
N SER A 64 -16.68 -8.16 -2.22
CA SER A 64 -16.18 -7.20 -1.22
C SER A 64 -16.92 -5.86 -1.28
N PRO A 65 -16.95 -5.08 -0.19
CA PRO A 65 -17.52 -3.74 -0.24
C PRO A 65 -16.68 -2.85 -1.17
N ALA A 66 -17.36 -2.00 -1.94
CA ALA A 66 -16.78 -1.00 -2.84
C ALA A 66 -16.11 0.13 -2.05
N LEU A 67 -14.95 -0.16 -1.48
CA LEU A 67 -14.10 0.83 -0.82
C LEU A 67 -12.97 1.22 -1.77
N PRO A 68 -12.72 2.52 -1.98
CA PRO A 68 -11.67 2.97 -2.88
C PRO A 68 -10.29 2.68 -2.28
N VAL A 69 -9.44 2.09 -3.10
CA VAL A 69 -8.03 1.83 -2.86
C VAL A 69 -7.24 2.86 -3.66
N ILE A 70 -6.57 3.76 -2.96
CA ILE A 70 -5.82 4.88 -3.53
C ILE A 70 -4.37 4.43 -3.77
N ARG A 71 -3.77 4.83 -4.88
CA ARG A 71 -2.38 4.51 -5.21
C ARG A 71 -1.47 5.70 -5.00
N PHE A 72 -0.25 5.42 -4.53
CA PHE A 72 0.80 6.41 -4.34
C PHE A 72 2.10 5.91 -4.93
N SER A 73 2.86 6.84 -5.50
CA SER A 73 4.19 6.63 -6.03
C SER A 73 5.18 7.47 -5.22
N ILE A 74 6.17 6.83 -4.64
CA ILE A 74 7.16 7.47 -3.77
C ILE A 74 8.53 7.33 -4.41
N PRO A 75 9.18 8.46 -4.78
CA PRO A 75 10.54 8.41 -5.27
C PRO A 75 11.48 8.04 -4.12
N ILE A 76 12.38 7.09 -4.38
CA ILE A 76 13.52 6.77 -3.51
C ILE A 76 14.82 7.06 -4.28
N PRO A 77 15.94 7.36 -3.60
CA PRO A 77 17.20 7.72 -4.24
C PRO A 77 17.62 6.74 -5.35
N ALA A 78 18.32 7.25 -6.36
CA ALA A 78 18.95 6.39 -7.36
C ALA A 78 19.89 5.37 -6.69
N GLU A 79 20.00 4.17 -7.26
CA GLU A 79 20.81 3.06 -6.70
C GLU A 79 20.37 2.57 -5.30
N SER A 80 19.18 2.99 -4.81
CA SER A 80 18.61 2.45 -3.58
C SER A 80 17.77 1.19 -3.85
N THR A 81 17.73 0.28 -2.87
CA THR A 81 16.90 -0.92 -2.90
C THR A 81 15.79 -0.82 -1.87
N TYR A 82 14.53 -0.93 -2.30
CA TYR A 82 13.37 -1.00 -1.40
C TYR A 82 13.48 -2.20 -0.45
N GLN A 83 13.20 -1.97 0.83
CA GLN A 83 13.22 -3.01 1.86
C GLN A 83 11.81 -3.32 2.39
N SER A 84 11.07 -2.28 2.79
CA SER A 84 9.73 -2.45 3.35
C SER A 84 8.95 -1.14 3.35
N CYS A 85 7.63 -1.24 3.51
CA CYS A 85 6.79 -0.12 3.86
C CYS A 85 5.91 -0.52 5.05
N SER A 86 5.60 0.45 5.89
CA SER A 86 4.67 0.28 7.00
C SER A 86 3.76 1.49 7.10
N LEU A 87 2.56 1.24 7.60
CA LEU A 87 1.55 2.25 7.76
C LEU A 87 0.97 2.18 9.16
N GLN A 88 0.87 3.34 9.80
CA GLN A 88 0.23 3.50 11.08
C GLN A 88 -0.96 4.44 10.92
N VAL A 89 -2.16 3.92 11.21
CA VAL A 89 -3.35 4.75 11.35
C VAL A 89 -3.27 5.46 12.70
N VAL A 90 -3.03 6.76 12.67
CA VAL A 90 -2.94 7.61 13.88
C VAL A 90 -4.33 7.94 14.38
N ARG A 91 -5.28 8.16 13.47
CA ARG A 91 -6.65 8.51 13.82
C ARG A 91 -7.68 7.84 12.91
N LYS A 92 -8.72 7.28 13.55
CA LYS A 92 -9.89 6.69 12.90
C LYS A 92 -11.17 7.39 13.38
N LYS A 93 -12.09 7.67 12.46
CA LYS A 93 -13.39 8.32 12.75
C LYS A 93 -14.52 7.54 12.10
N ALA A 94 -15.62 7.33 12.82
CA ALA A 94 -16.85 6.81 12.23
C ALA A 94 -17.51 7.88 11.34
N LEU A 95 -17.79 7.54 10.08
CA LEU A 95 -18.47 8.43 9.13
C LEU A 95 -19.96 8.10 8.99
N TYR A 96 -20.28 6.83 8.82
CA TYR A 96 -21.66 6.36 8.64
C TYR A 96 -21.95 5.19 9.56
N GLN A 97 -23.17 5.14 10.07
CA GLN A 97 -23.68 4.07 10.93
C GLN A 97 -24.95 3.47 10.31
N ASN A 98 -25.24 2.21 10.65
CA ASN A 98 -26.42 1.48 10.17
C ASN A 98 -26.57 1.49 8.62
N THR A 99 -25.45 1.49 7.90
CA THR A 99 -25.42 1.59 6.44
C THR A 99 -24.71 0.40 5.82
N SER A 100 -25.30 -0.15 4.74
CA SER A 100 -24.60 -1.11 3.86
C SER A 100 -23.81 -0.36 2.79
N ILE A 101 -22.62 -0.86 2.46
CA ILE A 101 -21.80 -0.34 1.36
C ILE A 101 -22.17 -1.08 0.07
N ALA A 102 -22.10 -0.42 -1.08
CA ALA A 102 -22.25 -1.11 -2.36
C ALA A 102 -21.18 -2.21 -2.52
N VAL A 103 -21.44 -3.21 -3.36
CA VAL A 103 -20.46 -4.24 -3.75
C VAL A 103 -19.45 -3.66 -4.75
N ALA A 104 -18.20 -4.10 -4.68
CA ALA A 104 -17.16 -3.66 -5.61
C ALA A 104 -17.56 -3.98 -7.07
N PRO A 105 -17.35 -3.05 -8.02
CA PRO A 105 -17.65 -3.30 -9.42
C PRO A 105 -16.72 -4.38 -9.97
N GLU A 106 -17.26 -5.27 -10.82
CA GLU A 106 -16.46 -6.24 -11.56
C GLU A 106 -15.67 -5.52 -12.67
N ALA A 107 -14.39 -5.89 -12.83
CA ALA A 107 -13.58 -5.35 -13.90
C ALA A 107 -14.07 -5.93 -15.24
N VAL A 108 -14.60 -5.06 -16.09
CA VAL A 108 -15.03 -5.45 -17.44
C VAL A 108 -13.87 -5.21 -18.41
N PRO A 109 -13.45 -6.21 -19.20
CA PRO A 109 -12.46 -6.00 -20.26
C PRO A 109 -12.91 -4.91 -21.23
N ALA A 110 -11.99 -4.04 -21.61
CA ALA A 110 -12.24 -2.98 -22.58
C ALA A 110 -12.52 -3.51 -24.01
N SER A 111 -12.49 -4.82 -24.24
CA SER A 111 -12.74 -5.47 -25.53
C SER A 111 -14.20 -5.34 -26.02
N GLY A 112 -15.11 -4.81 -25.17
CA GLY A 112 -16.49 -4.53 -25.58
C GLY A 112 -17.39 -5.76 -25.63
N ASP A 113 -16.93 -6.90 -25.14
CA ASP A 113 -17.76 -8.10 -25.00
C ASP A 113 -18.85 -7.84 -23.95
N ASN A 114 -20.11 -8.11 -24.32
CA ASN A 114 -21.25 -7.98 -23.43
C ASN A 114 -21.13 -8.96 -22.27
N ILE A 115 -20.60 -8.50 -21.14
CA ILE A 115 -20.67 -9.25 -19.89
C ILE A 115 -22.10 -9.19 -19.39
N SER A 116 -22.76 -10.36 -19.32
CA SER A 116 -24.07 -10.50 -18.71
C SER A 116 -24.02 -9.96 -17.28
N SER A 117 -24.97 -9.11 -16.91
CA SER A 117 -25.13 -8.61 -15.55
C SER A 117 -25.34 -9.79 -14.59
N SER A 118 -24.25 -10.28 -14.00
CA SER A 118 -24.35 -11.25 -12.91
C SER A 118 -24.98 -10.50 -11.73
N SER A 119 -26.04 -11.06 -11.16
CA SER A 119 -26.63 -10.52 -9.93
C SER A 119 -25.55 -10.56 -8.85
N TYR A 120 -25.06 -9.39 -8.45
CA TYR A 120 -23.98 -9.31 -7.47
C TYR A 120 -24.38 -10.01 -6.17
N ASN A 121 -23.70 -11.10 -5.83
CA ASN A 121 -23.96 -11.81 -4.58
C ASN A 121 -23.09 -11.19 -3.47
N ARG A 122 -23.75 -10.51 -2.53
CA ARG A 122 -23.10 -9.91 -1.35
C ARG A 122 -22.57 -11.03 -0.44
N ASN A 123 -21.26 -11.25 -0.44
CA ASN A 123 -20.64 -12.27 0.43
C ASN A 123 -19.63 -11.71 1.45
N TYR A 124 -19.69 -10.41 1.76
CA TYR A 124 -18.86 -9.79 2.81
C TYR A 124 -19.56 -9.69 4.18
N ASN A 125 -20.73 -10.31 4.37
CA ASN A 125 -21.45 -10.27 5.65
C ASN A 125 -20.65 -10.97 6.76
N GLY A 126 -20.52 -10.31 7.91
CA GLY A 126 -19.83 -10.85 9.09
C GLY A 126 -18.33 -10.55 9.17
N SER A 127 -17.78 -9.80 8.21
CA SER A 127 -16.35 -9.44 8.18
C SER A 127 -16.09 -7.94 8.32
N VAL A 128 -14.83 -7.62 8.65
CA VAL A 128 -14.25 -6.27 8.55
C VAL A 128 -13.46 -6.20 7.25
N SER A 129 -13.66 -5.14 6.48
CA SER A 129 -13.01 -4.93 5.18
C SER A 129 -12.34 -3.55 5.09
N PRO A 130 -11.18 -3.44 4.41
CA PRO A 130 -10.38 -4.54 3.88
C PRO A 130 -9.66 -5.32 4.99
N ALA A 131 -9.19 -6.53 4.69
CA ALA A 131 -8.38 -7.31 5.64
C ALA A 131 -6.99 -6.71 5.88
N SER A 132 -6.44 -6.02 4.87
CA SER A 132 -5.24 -5.20 4.98
C SER A 132 -5.51 -3.82 4.39
N THR A 133 -5.10 -2.78 5.10
CA THR A 133 -5.26 -1.40 4.64
C THR A 133 -4.15 -0.96 3.68
N LEU A 134 -2.97 -1.58 3.74
CA LEU A 134 -1.79 -1.25 2.92
C LEU A 134 -1.38 -2.46 2.06
N SER A 135 -0.92 -2.20 0.84
CA SER A 135 -0.26 -3.20 0.00
C SER A 135 0.90 -2.57 -0.79
N TYR A 136 2.04 -3.24 -0.79
CA TYR A 136 3.12 -2.97 -1.75
C TYR A 136 2.68 -3.48 -3.12
N VAL A 137 2.83 -2.64 -4.16
CA VAL A 137 2.45 -3.00 -5.53
C VAL A 137 3.68 -3.39 -6.32
N ALA A 138 4.65 -2.48 -6.45
CA ALA A 138 5.84 -2.69 -7.25
C ALA A 138 6.92 -1.64 -6.95
N THR A 139 8.15 -1.88 -7.43
CA THR A 139 9.18 -0.87 -7.57
C THR A 139 9.52 -0.77 -9.05
N SER A 140 9.43 0.43 -9.61
CA SER A 140 9.87 0.71 -10.98
C SER A 140 11.20 1.42 -10.95
N THR A 141 12.16 0.90 -11.71
CA THR A 141 13.50 1.45 -11.85
C THR A 141 13.65 2.15 -13.18
N SER A 142 14.20 3.36 -13.17
CA SER A 142 14.52 4.13 -14.37
C SER A 142 15.88 4.81 -14.23
N LYS A 143 16.43 5.30 -15.35
CA LYS A 143 17.67 6.10 -15.33
C LYS A 143 17.57 7.41 -14.52
N TYR A 144 16.36 7.82 -14.14
CA TYR A 144 16.10 9.02 -13.37
C TYR A 144 15.83 8.74 -11.89
N GLY A 145 15.86 7.46 -11.47
CA GLY A 145 15.61 7.04 -10.10
C GLY A 145 14.64 5.87 -9.99
N ASN A 146 14.43 5.44 -8.75
CA ASN A 146 13.55 4.35 -8.36
C ASN A 146 12.25 4.92 -7.77
N VAL A 147 11.13 4.28 -8.07
CA VAL A 147 9.80 4.67 -7.58
C VAL A 147 9.12 3.46 -6.96
N VAL A 148 8.72 3.59 -5.71
CA VAL A 148 7.95 2.59 -4.97
C VAL A 148 6.47 2.90 -5.15
N HIS A 149 5.72 1.94 -5.67
CA HIS A 149 4.27 2.00 -5.84
C HIS A 149 3.59 1.25 -4.70
N ILE A 150 2.72 1.94 -3.99
CA ILE A 150 1.93 1.40 -2.89
C ILE A 150 0.45 1.68 -3.14
N SER A 151 -0.41 0.87 -2.54
CA SER A 151 -1.83 1.08 -2.53
C SER A 151 -2.37 1.04 -1.11
N PHE A 152 -3.36 1.88 -0.83
CA PHE A 152 -3.91 2.06 0.50
C PHE A 152 -5.42 2.33 0.46
N CYS A 153 -6.16 1.69 1.35
CA CYS A 153 -7.59 1.96 1.56
C CYS A 153 -7.77 2.79 2.85
N PRO A 154 -8.23 4.06 2.75
CA PRO A 154 -8.47 4.92 3.91
C PRO A 154 -9.72 4.54 4.70
N PHE A 155 -10.45 3.51 4.28
CA PHE A 155 -11.68 3.09 4.92
C PHE A 155 -11.54 1.73 5.60
N GLU A 156 -12.30 1.59 6.69
CA GLU A 156 -12.59 0.31 7.32
C GLU A 156 -14.10 0.20 7.44
N TYR A 157 -14.69 -0.88 6.91
CA TYR A 157 -16.10 -1.17 7.02
C TYR A 157 -16.31 -2.44 7.83
N ASN A 158 -17.09 -2.32 8.91
CA ASN A 158 -17.55 -3.46 9.68
C ASN A 158 -18.97 -3.81 9.24
N SER A 159 -19.12 -4.94 8.55
CA SER A 159 -20.42 -5.37 8.00
C SER A 159 -21.41 -5.86 9.06
N THR A 160 -20.92 -6.35 10.20
CA THR A 160 -21.73 -6.81 11.33
C THR A 160 -22.40 -5.63 12.03
N SER A 161 -21.62 -4.59 12.35
CA SER A 161 -22.15 -3.36 12.98
C SER A 161 -22.66 -2.33 11.98
N LYS A 162 -22.43 -2.53 10.68
CA LYS A 162 -22.79 -1.61 9.59
C LYS A 162 -22.22 -0.21 9.79
N VAL A 163 -20.97 -0.12 10.24
CA VAL A 163 -20.25 1.13 10.49
C VAL A 163 -19.10 1.28 9.49
N LEU A 164 -19.06 2.42 8.80
CA LEU A 164 -17.96 2.85 7.95
C LEU A 164 -17.08 3.84 8.72
N TYR A 165 -15.79 3.53 8.80
CA TYR A 165 -14.77 4.39 9.38
C TYR A 165 -13.85 4.93 8.30
N ILE A 166 -13.32 6.14 8.51
CA ILE A 166 -12.22 6.72 7.74
C ILE A 166 -11.00 6.90 8.63
N ALA A 167 -9.82 6.59 8.09
CA ALA A 167 -8.53 6.97 8.64
C ALA A 167 -8.20 8.40 8.18
N SER A 168 -8.08 9.33 9.12
CA SER A 168 -7.86 10.75 8.79
C SER A 168 -6.39 11.17 8.84
N ASP A 169 -5.59 10.47 9.65
CA ASP A 169 -4.16 10.74 9.84
C ASP A 169 -3.39 9.42 9.75
N ILE A 170 -2.51 9.32 8.75
CA ILE A 170 -1.81 8.09 8.43
C ILE A 170 -0.32 8.40 8.31
N SER A 171 0.49 7.78 9.16
CA SER A 171 1.95 7.82 9.02
C SER A 171 2.39 6.69 8.11
N LEU A 172 3.08 7.04 7.04
CA LEU A 172 3.68 6.11 6.10
C LEU A 172 5.20 6.18 6.23
N VAL A 173 5.82 5.01 6.36
CA VAL A 173 7.28 4.86 6.36
C VAL A 173 7.67 3.89 5.26
N VAL A 174 8.64 4.30 4.43
CA VAL A 174 9.26 3.48 3.39
C VAL A 174 10.73 3.33 3.73
N ASN A 175 11.18 2.10 3.93
CA ASN A 175 12.57 1.78 4.22
C ASN A 175 13.28 1.30 2.95
N TYR A 176 14.49 1.79 2.74
CA TYR A 176 15.34 1.42 1.62
C TYR A 176 16.81 1.38 2.05
N THR A 177 17.67 0.73 1.27
CA THR A 177 19.13 0.73 1.51
C THR A 177 19.85 1.40 0.36
N THR A 178 20.88 2.17 0.67
CA THR A 178 21.77 2.78 -0.33
C THR A 178 23.12 2.06 -0.33
N GLY A 179 23.61 1.69 -1.52
CA GLY A 179 25.00 1.26 -1.70
C GLY A 179 25.85 2.43 -2.18
N THR A 180 26.94 2.75 -1.47
CA THR A 180 28.00 3.57 -2.08
C THR A 180 28.71 2.70 -3.12
N SER A 181 28.49 3.01 -4.40
CA SER A 181 29.34 2.48 -5.49
C SER A 181 30.74 3.10 -5.42
#